data_AF-A0AAV0RGX2-F1
#
_entry.id   AF-A0AAV0RGX2-F1
#
_cell.length_a   1.000
_cell.length_b   1.000
_cell.length_c   1.000
_cell.angle_alpha   90.00
_cell.angle_beta   90.00
_cell.angle_gamma   90.00
#
_symmetry.space_group_name_H-M   'P 1'
#
loop_
_entity.id
_entity.type
_entity.pdbx_description
1 polymer ?
#
loop_
_entity_poly.entity_id
_entity_poly.type
_entity_poly.pdbx_seq_one_letter_code
_entity_poly.pdbx_strand_id
1 'polypeptide(L)' 'MGRGKVEMRHIEDKSTRQVTFSKRKGGLFKKARELSVLCDVEVALIVFSAGGKLYEFSGGERNL' A
#
# COMPACT_ATOMS: atom_id res chain seq x y z
N MET A 1 -4.94 22.04 -4.59
CA MET A 1 -3.47 21.93 -4.61
C MET A 1 -3.08 20.71 -5.42
N GLY A 2 -2.23 20.87 -6.45
CA GLY A 2 -1.81 19.79 -7.34
C GLY A 2 -0.80 18.83 -6.70
N ARG A 3 -0.48 17.73 -7.39
CA ARG A 3 0.49 16.72 -6.92
C ARG A 3 1.91 17.22 -7.17
N GLY A 4 2.61 17.63 -6.11
CA GLY A 4 4.04 17.96 -6.18
C GLY A 4 4.90 16.73 -6.48
N LYS A 5 6.00 16.93 -7.23
CA LYS A 5 7.03 15.89 -7.43
C LYS A 5 7.72 15.62 -6.08
N VAL A 6 7.97 14.35 -5.77
CA VAL A 6 8.67 13.91 -4.55
C VAL A 6 9.87 13.08 -4.96
N GLU A 7 11.02 13.31 -4.33
CA GLU A 7 12.22 12.50 -4.54
C GLU A 7 12.02 11.09 -3.97
N MET A 8 12.58 10.08 -4.65
CA MET A 8 12.51 8.69 -4.20
C MET A 8 13.61 8.40 -3.16
N ARG A 9 13.44 8.99 -1.98
CA ARG A 9 14.29 8.78 -0.79
C ARG A 9 13.46 8.76 0.48
N HIS A 10 14.09 8.43 1.61
CA HIS A 10 13.44 8.51 2.91
C HIS A 10 12.95 9.95 3.20
N ILE A 11 11.70 10.09 3.64
CA ILE A 11 11.10 11.38 4.01
C ILE A 11 11.43 11.64 5.47
N GLU A 12 12.27 12.62 5.77
CA GLU A 12 12.69 12.90 7.14
C GLU A 12 11.57 13.46 8.02
N ASP A 13 10.79 14.40 7.48
CA ASP A 13 9.68 15.01 8.19
C ASP A 13 8.61 13.97 8.57
N LYS A 14 8.38 13.80 9.88
CA LYS A 14 7.52 12.75 10.43
C LYS A 14 6.07 12.91 9.95
N SER A 15 5.55 14.13 9.95
CA SER A 15 4.16 14.44 9.57
C SER A 15 3.93 14.13 8.09
N THR A 16 4.81 14.61 7.22
CA THR A 16 4.79 14.33 5.78
C THR A 16 4.95 12.84 5.50
N ARG A 17 5.86 12.16 6.21
CA ARG A 17 6.06 10.71 6.09
C ARG A 17 4.80 9.94 6.48
N GLN A 18 4.14 10.31 7.57
CA GLN A 18 2.90 9.66 8.02
C GLN A 18 1.75 9.84 7.03
N VAL A 19 1.52 11.07 6.54
CA VAL A 19 0.49 11.33 5.53
C VAL A 19 0.80 10.61 4.22
N THR A 20 2.07 10.62 3.80
CA THR A 20 2.52 9.93 2.58
C THR A 20 2.34 8.41 2.71
N PHE A 21 2.71 7.84 3.85
CA PHE A 21 2.49 6.42 4.15
C PHE A 21 1.01 6.07 4.03
N SER A 22 0.12 6.81 4.69
CA SER A 22 -1.32 6.55 4.64
C SER A 22 -1.86 6.58 3.20
N LYS A 23 -1.48 7.58 2.40
CA LYS A 23 -1.92 7.71 1.01
C LYS A 23 -1.33 6.64 0.09
N ARG A 24 -0.02 6.38 0.17
CA ARG A 24 0.66 5.38 -0.69
C ARG A 24 0.22 3.97 -0.34
N LYS A 25 0.12 3.64 0.96
CA LYS A 25 -0.41 2.35 1.42
C LYS A 25 -1.82 2.13 0.89
N GLY A 26 -2.71 3.12 1.02
CA GLY A 26 -4.07 3.04 0.46
C GLY A 26 -4.08 2.77 -1.04
N GLY A 27 -3.26 3.50 -1.82
CA GLY A 27 -3.13 3.28 -3.26
C GLY A 27 -2.58 1.90 -3.62
N LEU A 28 -1.58 1.40 -2.88
CA LEU A 28 -0.99 0.08 -3.09
C LEU A 28 -2.00 -1.04 -2.81
N PHE A 29 -2.73 -0.95 -1.69
CA PHE A 29 -3.80 -1.89 -1.35
C PHE A 29 -4.88 -1.94 -2.43
N LYS A 30 -5.29 -0.77 -2.94
CA LYS A 30 -6.25 -0.70 -4.05
C LYS A 30 -5.72 -1.44 -5.29
N LYS A 31 -4.45 -1.24 -5.64
CA LYS A 31 -3.82 -1.88 -6.80
C LYS A 31 -3.67 -3.39 -6.62
N ALA A 32 -3.29 -3.86 -5.44
CA ALA A 32 -3.22 -5.29 -5.13
C ALA A 32 -4.60 -5.96 -5.29
N ARG A 33 -5.67 -5.32 -4.79
CA ARG A 33 -7.05 -5.80 -4.97
C ARG A 33 -7.49 -5.79 -6.43
N GLU A 34 -7.23 -4.69 -7.15
CA GLU A 34 -7.55 -4.58 -8.58
C GLU A 34 -6.87 -5.70 -9.37
N LEU A 35 -5.58 -5.96 -9.13
CA LEU A 35 -4.83 -7.02 -9.79
C LEU A 35 -5.42 -8.41 -9.52
N SER A 36 -5.68 -8.71 -8.24
CA SER A 36 -6.25 -10.00 -7.84
C SER A 36 -7.60 -10.26 -8.51
N VAL A 37 -8.49 -9.27 -8.54
CA VAL A 37 -9.83 -9.41 -9.15
C VAL A 37 -9.79 -9.44 -10.68
N LEU A 38 -9.01 -8.55 -11.32
CA LEU A 38 -9.02 -8.41 -12.78
C LEU A 38 -8.32 -9.56 -13.49
N CYS A 39 -7.32 -10.15 -12.85
CA CYS A 39 -6.49 -11.19 -13.46
C CYS A 39 -6.71 -12.58 -12.85
N ASP A 40 -7.59 -12.70 -11.85
CA ASP A 40 -7.84 -13.94 -11.11
C ASP A 40 -6.54 -14.57 -10.57
N VAL A 41 -5.73 -13.73 -9.91
CA VAL A 41 -4.42 -14.13 -9.38
C VAL A 41 -4.39 -14.03 -7.86
N GLU A 42 -3.70 -14.99 -7.24
CA GLU A 42 -3.36 -14.98 -5.82
C GLU A 42 -2.37 -13.83 -5.54
N VAL A 43 -2.73 -12.93 -4.63
CA VAL A 43 -1.91 -11.77 -4.22
C VAL A 43 -1.92 -11.64 -2.71
N ALA A 44 -0.73 -11.50 -2.13
CA ALA A 44 -0.53 -11.17 -0.73
C ALA A 44 0.28 -9.88 -0.58
N LEU A 45 -0.11 -9.02 0.36
CA LEU A 45 0.57 -7.78 0.71
C LEU A 45 0.67 -7.65 2.23
N ILE A 46 1.88 -7.43 2.74
CA ILE A 46 2.17 -7.26 4.17
C ILE A 46 2.93 -5.95 4.35
N VAL A 47 2.44 -5.08 5.23
CA VAL A 47 3.05 -3.77 5.52
C VAL A 47 3.08 -3.53 7.03
N PHE A 48 4.27 -3.29 7.57
CA PHE A 48 4.45 -2.78 8.93
C PHE A 48 4.65 -1.28 8.90
N SER A 49 3.92 -0.55 9.74
CA SER A 49 4.21 0.87 9.98
C SER A 49 5.41 1.04 10.91
N ALA A 50 5.95 2.26 10.96
CA ALA A 50 7.01 2.60 11.93
C ALA A 50 6.60 2.40 13.39
N GLY A 51 5.29 2.39 13.69
CA GLY A 51 4.76 2.06 15.03
C GLY A 51 4.51 0.57 15.25
N GLY A 52 4.98 -0.31 14.36
CA GLY A 52 4.81 -1.77 14.48
C GLY A 52 3.43 -2.30 14.07
N LYS A 53 2.46 -1.44 13.75
CA LYS A 53 1.14 -1.89 13.29
C LYS A 53 1.24 -2.62 11.95
N LEU A 54 0.70 -3.85 11.92
CA LEU A 54 0.51 -4.66 10.72
C LEU A 54 -0.71 -4.17 9.92
N TYR A 55 -0.54 -4.10 8.60
CA TYR A 55 -1.59 -3.97 7.62
C TYR A 55 -1.38 -5.04 6.56
N GLU A 56 -2.40 -5.83 6.27
CA GLU A 56 -2.29 -6.93 5.33
C GLU A 56 -3.50 -7.02 4.39
N PHE A 57 -3.27 -7.61 3.23
CA PHE A 57 -4.28 -7.97 2.24
C PHE A 57 -3.91 -9.33 1.64
N SER A 58 -4.89 -10.22 1.53
CA SER A 58 -4.83 -11.47 0.77
C SER A 58 -6.04 -11.53 -0.14
N GLY A 59 -5.83 -11.83 -1.42
CA GLY A 59 -6.88 -11.98 -2.42
C GLY A 59 -6.54 -13.10 -3.40
N GLY A 60 -7.58 -13.67 -4.02
CA GLY A 60 -7.50 -14.89 -4.81
C GLY A 60 -7.69 -16.11 -3.90
N GLU A 61 -8.94 -16.55 -3.74
CA GLU A 61 -9.22 -17.86 -3.18
C GLU A 61 -9.23 -18.86 -4.33
N ARG A 62 -8.29 -19.80 -4.33
CA ARG A 62 -8.52 -21.06 -5.06
C ARG A 62 -9.57 -21.83 -4.27
N ASN A 63 -10.80 -21.86 -4.75
CA ASN A 63 -11.77 -22.87 -4.36
C ASN A 63 -11.19 -24.22 -4.80
N LEU A 64 -10.58 -24.95 -3.88
CA LEU A 64 -10.26 -26.38 -4.07
C LEU A 64 -11.56 -27.20 -3.97
#